data_AF-R4TDA1-F1
#
_entry.id   AF-R4TDA1-F1
#
_cell.length_a   1.000
_cell.length_b   1.000
_cell.length_c   1.000
_cell.angle_alpha   90.00
_cell.angle_beta   90.00
_cell.angle_gamma   90.00
#
_symmetry.space_group_name_H-M   'P 1'
#
loop_
_entity.id
_entity.type
_entity.pdbx_description
1 polymer ?
#
loop_
_entity_poly.entity_id
_entity_poly.type
_entity_poly.pdbx_seq_one_letter_code
_entity_poly.pdbx_strand_id
1 'polypeptide(L)' 'MLVRSDSPPTTDVIGLALQVLAAQGLRGEAARAALDAMARERGLPVKRCAALIVAAVDGRTG' A
#
# COMPACT_ATOMS: atom_id res chain seq x y z
N MET A 1 13.52 -24.51 -9.28
CA MET A 1 13.75 -23.21 -9.96
C MET A 1 13.19 -22.12 -9.05
N LEU A 2 14.04 -21.33 -8.39
CA LEU A 2 13.61 -20.14 -7.64
C LEU A 2 13.26 -19.05 -8.65
N VAL A 3 11.99 -18.92 -8.98
CA VAL A 3 11.54 -17.87 -9.90
C VAL A 3 11.15 -16.66 -9.05
N ARG A 4 12.13 -15.76 -8.98
CA ARG A 4 12.03 -14.31 -8.83
C ARG A 4 11.15 -13.83 -7.68
N SER A 5 11.84 -13.30 -6.65
CA SER A 5 11.37 -12.11 -5.96
C SER A 5 11.00 -11.09 -7.03
N ASP A 6 9.73 -11.09 -7.42
CA ASP A 6 9.10 -10.03 -8.17
C ASP A 6 9.22 -8.83 -7.23
N SER A 7 10.33 -8.12 -7.35
CA SER A 7 10.43 -6.78 -6.81
C SER A 7 9.30 -6.08 -7.54
N PRO A 8 8.18 -5.74 -6.88
CA PRO A 8 7.16 -4.97 -7.55
C PRO A 8 7.91 -3.77 -8.13
N PRO A 9 7.61 -3.41 -9.38
CA PRO A 9 8.34 -2.35 -10.06
C PRO A 9 8.50 -1.18 -9.09
N THR A 10 9.58 -0.43 -9.23
CA THR A 10 9.80 0.84 -8.53
C THR A 10 8.67 1.86 -8.78
N THR A 11 7.54 1.44 -9.37
CA THR A 11 6.20 1.93 -9.12
C THR A 11 6.06 2.35 -7.66
N ASP A 12 5.66 3.60 -7.51
CA ASP A 12 5.43 4.23 -6.23
C ASP A 12 4.32 3.48 -5.48
N VAL A 13 4.69 2.46 -4.70
CA VAL A 13 3.76 1.59 -3.95
C VAL A 13 2.93 2.43 -2.98
N ILE A 14 3.51 3.52 -2.49
CA ILE A 14 2.82 4.52 -1.66
C ILE A 14 1.75 5.22 -2.51
N GLY A 15 2.08 5.71 -3.70
CA GLY A 15 1.15 6.31 -4.66
C GLY A 15 0.02 5.37 -5.07
N LEU A 16 0.30 4.07 -5.27
CA LEU A 16 -0.72 3.04 -5.50
C LEU A 16 -1.64 2.87 -4.29
N ALA A 17 -1.08 2.74 -3.09
CA ALA A 17 -1.88 2.63 -1.87
C ALA A 17 -2.74 3.88 -1.65
N LEU A 18 -2.21 5.08 -1.94
CA LEU A 18 -2.97 6.33 -1.90
C LEU A 18 -4.10 6.36 -2.94
N GLN A 19 -3.89 5.80 -4.14
CA GLN A 19 -4.96 5.66 -5.14
C GLN A 19 -6.05 4.68 -4.68
N VAL A 20 -5.67 3.57 -4.04
CA VAL A 20 -6.62 2.62 -3.43
C VAL A 20 -7.44 3.31 -2.33
N LEU A 21 -6.79 4.09 -1.45
CA LEU A 21 -7.47 4.89 -0.42
C LEU A 21 -8.39 5.95 -1.06
N ALA A 22 -7.97 6.58 -2.16
CA ALA A 22 -8.77 7.52 -2.91
C ALA A 22 -10.01 6.88 -3.55
N ALA A 23 -9.89 5.65 -4.03
CA ALA A 23 -11.04 4.86 -4.50
C ALA A 23 -12.04 4.54 -3.37
N GLN A 24 -11.58 4.48 -2.11
CA GLN A 24 -12.43 4.34 -0.92
C GLN A 24 -12.94 5.69 -0.37
N GLY A 25 -12.66 6.80 -1.05
CA GLY A 25 -13.15 8.14 -0.67
C GLY A 25 -12.17 8.96 0.18
N LEU A 26 -11.02 8.42 0.56
CA LEU A 26 -9.98 9.15 1.30
C LEU A 26 -8.98 9.78 0.32
N ARG A 27 -8.92 11.11 0.22
CA ARG A 27 -8.07 11.81 -0.77
C ARG A 27 -6.97 12.65 -0.10
N GLY A 28 -5.86 12.82 -0.83
CA GLY A 28 -4.78 13.74 -0.46
C GLY A 28 -4.18 13.45 0.92
N GLU A 29 -4.16 14.46 1.78
CA GLU A 29 -3.60 14.36 3.13
C GLU A 29 -4.33 13.35 4.02
N ALA A 30 -5.65 13.19 3.87
CA ALA A 30 -6.41 12.22 4.67
C ALA A 30 -5.97 10.78 4.38
N ALA A 31 -5.69 10.45 3.12
CA ALA A 31 -5.15 9.15 2.75
C ALA A 31 -3.76 8.93 3.32
N ARG A 32 -2.91 9.97 3.30
CA ARG A 32 -1.55 9.90 3.82
C ARG A 32 -1.51 9.79 5.35
N ALA A 33 -2.37 10.53 6.04
CA ALA A 33 -2.54 10.46 7.48
C ALA A 33 -3.07 9.08 7.93
N ALA A 34 -4.02 8.50 7.20
CA ALA A 34 -4.49 7.14 7.46
C ALA A 34 -3.37 6.10 7.27
N LEU A 35 -2.53 6.26 6.24
CA LEU A 35 -1.41 5.38 5.98
C LEU A 35 -0.33 5.48 7.06
N ASP A 36 -0.04 6.70 7.53
CA ASP A 36 0.90 6.96 8.62
C ASP A 36 0.39 6.43 9.96
N ALA A 37 -0.90 6.65 10.26
CA ALA A 37 -1.56 6.10 11.45
C ALA A 37 -1.50 4.57 11.46
N MET A 38 -1.83 3.91 10.35
CA MET A 38 -1.74 2.45 10.24
C MET A 38 -0.30 1.94 10.40
N ALA A 39 0.67 2.64 9.81
CA ALA A 39 2.08 2.30 9.95
C ALA A 39 2.53 2.39 11.41
N ARG A 40 2.13 3.46 12.09
CA ARG A 40 2.45 3.72 13.50
C ARG A 40 1.78 2.72 14.44
N GLU A 41 0.50 2.40 14.24
CA GLU A 41 -0.21 1.40 15.04
C GLU A 41 0.36 -0.01 14.86
N ARG A 42 0.80 -0.34 13.64
CA ARG A 42 1.40 -1.64 13.33
C ARG A 42 2.89 -1.72 13.68
N GLY A 43 3.53 -0.60 14.02
CA GLY A 43 4.98 -0.51 14.21
C GLY A 43 5.77 -0.86 12.95
N LEU A 44 5.19 -0.65 11.76
CA LEU A 44 5.78 -0.98 10.46
C LEU A 44 6.14 0.29 9.70
N PRO A 45 7.15 0.26 8.81
CA PRO A 45 7.41 1.40 7.94
C PRO A 45 6.26 1.60 6.95
N VAL A 46 5.90 2.86 6.70
CA VAL A 46 4.83 3.30 5.78
C VAL A 46 4.87 2.57 4.44
N LYS A 47 6.07 2.37 3.88
CA LYS A 47 6.28 1.63 2.62
C LYS A 47 5.83 0.17 2.69
N ARG A 48 6.06 -0.51 3.82
CA ARG A 48 5.65 -1.91 4.03
C ARG A 48 4.14 -2.00 4.28
N CYS A 49 3.55 -1.03 4.97
CA CYS A 49 2.09 -0.91 5.08
C CYS A 49 1.43 -0.68 3.72
N ALA A 50 1.95 0.23 2.90
CA ALA A 50 1.47 0.48 1.55
C ALA A 50 1.52 -0.80 0.70
N ALA A 51 2.62 -1.56 0.75
CA ALA A 51 2.75 -2.82 0.04
C ALA A 51 1.71 -3.87 0.48
N LEU A 52 1.41 -3.97 1.77
CA LEU A 52 0.37 -4.86 2.29
C LEU A 52 -1.04 -4.46 1.82
N ILE A 53 -1.33 -3.16 1.77
CA ILE A 53 -2.62 -2.64 1.27
C ILE A 53 -2.79 -2.99 -0.21
N VAL A 54 -1.76 -2.75 -1.03
CA VAL A 54 -1.79 -3.08 -2.46
C VAL A 54 -1.92 -4.58 -2.69
N ALA A 55 -1.14 -5.40 -1.97
CA ALA A 55 -1.22 -6.86 -2.06
C ALA A 55 -2.59 -7.42 -1.64
N ALA A 56 -3.24 -6.81 -0.64
CA ALA A 56 -4.58 -7.22 -0.20
C ALA A 56 -5.67 -6.92 -1.24
N VAL A 57 -5.51 -5.86 -2.05
CA VAL A 57 -6.43 -5.53 -3.14
C VAL A 57 -6.19 -6.42 -4.35
N ASP A 58 -4.92 -6.64 -4.72
CA ASP A 58 -4.53 -7.52 -5.81
C ASP A 58 -5.03 -8.95 -5.55
N GLY A 59 -4.79 -9.49 -4.35
CA GLY A 59 -5.24 -10.83 -3.95
C GLY A 59 -6.76 -10.98 -3.76
N ARG A 60 -7.53 -9.89 -3.63
CA ARG A 60 -9.01 -9.93 -3.59
C ARG A 60 -9.62 -10.10 -4.98
N THR A 61 -8.86 -9.84 -6.03
CA THR A 61 -9.34 -9.84 -7.42
C THR A 61 -9.19 -11.22 -8.10
N GLY A 62 -8.82 -12.26 -7.34
CA GLY A 62 -8.67 -13.65 -7.82
C GLY A 62 -9.87 -14.54 -7.50
#